data_AF-A0AAD5Y4P2-F1
#
_entry.id   AF-A0AAD5Y4P2-F1
#
_cell.length_a   1.000
_cell.length_b   1.000
_cell.length_c   1.000
_cell.angle_alpha   90.00
_cell.angle_beta   90.00
_cell.angle_gamma   90.00
#
_symmetry.space_group_name_H-M   'P 1'
#
loop_
_entity.id
_entity.type
_entity.pdbx_description
1 polymer ?
#
loop_
_entity_poly.entity_id
_entity_poly.type
_entity_poly.pdbx_seq_one_letter_code
_entity_poly.pdbx_strand_id
1 'polypeptide(L)'
;MDTKLEKTLSGKSLLGDQHWPWGYPNWVEKEEIPVKVKPFSLSINTLINKQPITQQVHPTQNTPIEKLTCQDISLICCCGDSLLTGLGVTSNPSKLKNKILSAMVKMNFSLMVPWLISGEHRHNTCITGGGNGVVSAGRLLNSVLNGRLQGLSFKKTVLFSKGNGFNFARTGAQSSNLINQIHTLISNVRKQGVMKEYKLLFIWIGANDIITKSTSYIRIHFENHLVHCLTILKQCVPKLVVCILPIPHFSTLLMGNKLNLEKKQRIDQKTLLVNKILYNVVHEFSWNSNDFKVIWQPIPVDPINQDMLHIQNDQPLFISTLDNVHPSFIAQQLFAKCIWNNLFRGKDEKLENIHDVVNSEWHHPTETDRICFE
;
A
#
# COMPACT_ATOMS: atom_id res chain seq x y z
N MET A 1 23.49 -24.72 8.12
CA MET A 1 22.01 -24.82 8.13
C MET A 1 21.40 -23.85 7.12
N ASP A 2 22.06 -23.56 5.99
CA ASP A 2 21.66 -22.51 5.04
C ASP A 2 21.95 -22.90 3.58
N THR A 3 21.19 -23.83 3.02
CA THR A 3 21.31 -24.20 1.58
C THR A 3 19.95 -24.39 0.89
N LYS A 4 18.84 -24.05 1.56
CA LYS A 4 17.48 -24.19 1.00
C LYS A 4 16.92 -22.92 0.36
N LEU A 5 17.38 -21.72 0.72
CA LEU A 5 16.89 -20.47 0.11
C LEU A 5 17.32 -20.32 -1.37
N GLU A 6 18.52 -20.80 -1.73
CA GLU A 6 18.99 -20.80 -3.13
C GLU A 6 18.15 -21.71 -4.04
N LYS A 7 17.49 -22.74 -3.49
CA LYS A 7 16.72 -23.70 -4.28
C LYS A 7 15.27 -23.30 -4.53
N THR A 8 14.65 -22.50 -3.68
CA THR A 8 13.27 -22.02 -3.89
C THR A 8 13.18 -20.85 -4.86
N LEU A 9 14.26 -20.09 -5.08
CA LEU A 9 14.32 -19.03 -6.08
C LEU A 9 14.96 -19.47 -7.41
N SER A 10 15.49 -20.70 -7.52
CA SER A 10 16.14 -21.23 -8.73
C SER A 10 15.33 -22.28 -9.51
N GLY A 11 14.07 -22.55 -9.14
CA GLY A 11 13.22 -23.52 -9.83
C GLY A 11 12.17 -22.88 -10.74
N LYS A 12 12.41 -22.82 -12.06
CA LYS A 12 11.38 -22.74 -13.13
C LYS A 12 10.15 -21.81 -12.89
N SER A 13 10.37 -20.56 -12.48
CA SER A 13 9.40 -19.46 -12.68
C SER A 13 10.13 -18.15 -13.00
N LEU A 14 11.09 -18.23 -13.92
CA LEU A 14 11.94 -17.11 -14.31
C LEU A 14 11.61 -16.72 -15.77
N LEU A 15 10.51 -15.96 -15.95
CA LEU A 15 10.13 -15.24 -17.18
C LEU A 15 9.67 -16.08 -18.39
N GLY A 16 8.87 -17.12 -18.17
CA GLY A 16 8.18 -17.84 -19.24
C GLY A 16 6.83 -18.36 -18.75
N ASP A 17 5.77 -17.71 -19.23
CA ASP A 17 4.34 -17.98 -19.02
C ASP A 17 3.78 -17.96 -17.58
N GLN A 18 3.09 -16.84 -17.29
CA GLN A 18 2.28 -16.49 -16.10
C GLN A 18 2.95 -15.70 -14.95
N HIS A 19 3.63 -14.63 -15.35
CA HIS A 19 3.66 -13.27 -14.77
C HIS A 19 4.22 -12.98 -13.36
N TRP A 20 4.35 -13.90 -12.39
CA TRP A 20 4.94 -13.57 -11.06
C TRP A 20 5.75 -14.71 -10.42
N PRO A 21 6.82 -14.42 -9.65
CA PRO A 21 7.62 -15.44 -8.97
C PRO A 21 6.84 -16.33 -7.98
N TRP A 22 5.71 -15.82 -7.48
CA TRP A 22 4.80 -16.50 -6.56
C TRP A 22 3.39 -16.69 -7.16
N GLY A 23 3.29 -16.64 -8.49
CA GLY A 23 2.05 -16.82 -9.24
C GLY A 23 1.01 -15.69 -9.08
N TYR A 24 -0.06 -15.80 -9.87
CA TYR A 24 -1.28 -14.98 -9.74
C TYR A 24 -2.43 -15.88 -9.28
N PRO A 25 -3.31 -15.44 -8.38
CA PRO A 25 -4.50 -16.21 -8.03
C PRO A 25 -5.36 -16.45 -9.28
N ASN A 26 -5.71 -17.70 -9.52
CA ASN A 26 -6.50 -18.11 -10.69
C ASN A 26 -7.94 -17.58 -10.69
N TRP A 27 -8.45 -17.22 -9.51
CA TRP A 27 -9.78 -16.66 -9.29
C TRP A 27 -9.86 -15.14 -9.50
N VAL A 28 -8.72 -14.47 -9.72
CA VAL A 28 -8.73 -13.05 -10.10
C VAL A 28 -8.79 -12.96 -11.61
N GLU A 29 -9.82 -12.29 -12.11
CA GLU A 29 -9.97 -12.00 -13.52
C GLU A 29 -8.69 -11.37 -14.10
N LYS A 30 -8.15 -12.02 -15.13
CA LYS A 30 -7.02 -11.52 -15.92
C LYS A 30 -7.44 -10.37 -16.86
N GLU A 31 -8.65 -9.85 -16.71
CA GLU A 31 -9.24 -8.91 -17.66
C GLU A 31 -8.39 -7.63 -17.80
N GLU A 32 -8.08 -7.32 -19.06
CA GLU A 32 -7.73 -5.97 -19.49
C GLU A 32 -8.95 -5.09 -19.24
N ILE A 33 -8.95 -4.37 -18.12
CA ILE A 33 -9.99 -3.38 -17.85
C ILE A 33 -10.00 -2.42 -19.05
N PRO A 34 -11.10 -2.34 -19.83
CA PRO A 34 -11.15 -1.41 -20.94
C PRO A 34 -10.96 0.00 -20.37
N VAL A 35 -10.06 0.76 -20.99
CA VAL A 35 -9.65 2.13 -20.63
C VAL A 35 -10.81 3.15 -20.61
N LYS A 36 -12.07 2.71 -20.74
CA LYS A 36 -13.27 3.51 -20.51
C LYS A 36 -13.63 3.61 -19.02
N VAL A 37 -12.67 3.92 -18.15
CA VAL A 37 -13.01 4.71 -16.97
C VAL A 37 -13.32 6.10 -17.50
N LYS A 38 -14.62 6.46 -17.59
CA LYS A 38 -15.03 7.83 -17.92
C LYS A 38 -14.17 8.78 -17.08
N PRO A 39 -13.43 9.72 -17.68
CA PRO A 39 -12.80 10.76 -16.90
C PRO A 39 -13.91 11.43 -16.07
N PHE A 40 -13.66 11.60 -14.78
CA PHE A 40 -14.55 12.35 -13.91
C PHE A 40 -14.45 13.82 -14.31
N SER A 41 -15.13 14.21 -15.39
CA SER A 41 -15.46 15.58 -15.73
C SER A 41 -16.95 15.75 -15.45
N LEU A 42 -17.31 16.27 -14.28
CA LEU A 42 -18.63 16.86 -14.12
C LEU A 42 -18.65 18.15 -14.94
N SER A 43 -19.18 18.09 -16.17
CA SER A 43 -19.82 19.24 -16.75
C SER A 43 -21.22 19.35 -16.13
N ILE A 44 -21.48 20.50 -15.49
CA ILE A 44 -22.67 20.82 -14.69
C ILE A 44 -24.01 20.60 -15.43
N ASN A 45 -24.00 20.45 -16.76
CA ASN A 45 -25.23 20.45 -17.58
C ASN A 45 -25.88 19.09 -17.85
N THR A 46 -25.44 17.98 -17.25
CA THR A 46 -25.99 16.63 -17.60
C THR A 46 -26.94 16.03 -16.55
N LEU A 47 -27.42 16.84 -15.60
CA LEU A 47 -28.21 16.37 -14.44
C LEU A 47 -29.73 16.40 -14.63
N ILE A 48 -30.26 16.67 -15.83
CA ILE A 48 -31.71 16.87 -15.99
C ILE A 48 -32.48 15.64 -16.49
N ASN A 49 -31.87 14.65 -17.15
CA ASN A 49 -32.67 13.56 -17.77
C ASN A 49 -32.09 12.15 -17.60
N LYS A 50 -32.08 11.62 -16.37
CA LYS A 50 -32.05 10.16 -16.17
C LYS A 50 -33.04 9.74 -15.08
N GLN A 51 -33.98 8.89 -15.50
CA GLN A 51 -34.87 8.12 -14.64
C GLN A 51 -34.07 7.34 -13.58
N PRO A 52 -34.67 7.08 -12.40
CA PRO A 52 -33.94 6.56 -11.26
C PRO A 52 -33.42 5.15 -11.56
N ILE A 53 -32.09 5.01 -11.51
CA ILE A 53 -31.43 3.71 -11.41
C ILE A 53 -32.00 3.07 -10.14
N THR A 54 -32.68 1.94 -10.29
CA THR A 54 -33.12 1.07 -9.20
C THR A 54 -31.95 0.86 -8.24
N GLN A 55 -32.06 1.42 -7.03
CA GLN A 55 -31.14 1.17 -5.94
C GLN A 55 -31.21 -0.32 -5.63
N GLN A 56 -30.18 -1.09 -6.04
CA GLN A 56 -29.96 -2.41 -5.47
C GLN A 56 -29.72 -2.22 -3.98
N VAL A 57 -30.58 -2.84 -3.18
CA VAL A 57 -30.55 -2.79 -1.71
C VAL A 57 -29.19 -3.30 -1.22
N HIS A 58 -28.36 -2.42 -0.67
CA HIS A 58 -27.10 -2.80 -0.03
C HIS A 58 -27.41 -3.56 1.28
N PRO A 59 -26.97 -4.81 1.47
CA PRO A 59 -27.33 -5.63 2.65
C PRO A 59 -26.71 -5.19 3.99
N THR A 60 -25.88 -4.16 4.01
CA THR A 60 -24.79 -4.01 5.00
C THR A 60 -25.07 -3.00 6.12
N GLN A 61 -26.33 -2.61 6.35
CA GLN A 61 -26.61 -1.57 7.33
C GLN A 61 -26.29 -1.98 8.79
N ASN A 62 -26.34 -3.27 9.14
CA ASN A 62 -26.26 -3.73 10.54
C ASN A 62 -25.16 -4.78 10.84
N THR A 63 -24.25 -5.10 9.92
CA THR A 63 -23.16 -6.06 10.21
C THR A 63 -22.26 -5.51 11.33
N PRO A 64 -22.11 -6.19 12.49
CA PRO A 64 -21.14 -5.80 13.51
C PRO A 64 -19.71 -5.91 12.97
N ILE A 65 -18.81 -5.03 13.42
CA ILE A 65 -17.44 -4.97 12.90
C ILE A 65 -16.70 -6.31 13.05
N GLU A 66 -16.98 -7.09 14.10
CA GLU A 66 -16.34 -8.40 14.38
C GLU A 66 -16.77 -9.52 13.42
N LYS A 67 -17.84 -9.30 12.65
CA LYS A 67 -18.39 -10.27 11.70
C LYS A 67 -18.20 -9.84 10.24
N LEU A 68 -17.39 -8.81 9.99
CA LEU A 68 -17.16 -8.32 8.65
C LEU A 68 -16.55 -9.37 7.75
N THR A 69 -17.12 -9.47 6.56
CA THR A 69 -16.58 -10.22 5.43
C THR A 69 -16.07 -9.25 4.37
N CYS A 70 -15.42 -9.76 3.33
CA CYS A 70 -15.10 -8.93 2.17
C CYS A 70 -16.34 -8.26 1.56
N GLN A 71 -17.50 -8.92 1.59
CA GLN A 71 -18.75 -8.44 0.97
C GLN A 71 -19.30 -7.17 1.61
N ASP A 72 -18.92 -6.89 2.86
CA ASP A 72 -19.34 -5.69 3.58
C ASP A 72 -18.55 -4.43 3.17
N ILE A 73 -17.35 -4.60 2.61
CA ILE A 73 -16.45 -3.50 2.26
C ILE A 73 -16.87 -2.89 0.93
N SER A 74 -17.05 -1.58 0.91
CA SER A 74 -17.46 -0.84 -0.30
C SER A 74 -16.41 0.15 -0.81
N LEU A 75 -15.46 0.53 0.05
CA LEU A 75 -14.38 1.46 -0.28
C LEU A 75 -13.04 0.99 0.26
N ILE A 76 -12.01 0.99 -0.59
CA ILE A 76 -10.61 0.91 -0.18
C ILE A 76 -9.93 2.27 -0.33
N CYS A 77 -9.15 2.68 0.65
CA CYS A 77 -8.47 3.97 0.65
C CYS A 77 -7.10 3.88 1.33
N CYS A 78 -6.23 4.84 1.06
CA CYS A 78 -4.95 4.91 1.75
C CYS A 78 -4.42 6.33 1.96
N CYS A 79 -3.70 6.49 3.07
CA CYS A 79 -2.99 7.71 3.48
C CYS A 79 -1.55 7.33 3.82
N GLY A 80 -0.58 8.19 3.53
CA GLY A 80 0.81 7.85 3.75
C GLY A 80 1.81 8.72 3.01
N ASP A 81 3.01 8.18 2.85
CA ASP A 81 4.11 8.82 2.14
C ASP A 81 4.39 8.20 0.75
N SER A 82 5.62 8.35 0.25
CA SER A 82 6.02 7.89 -1.08
C SER A 82 5.93 6.38 -1.26
N LEU A 83 5.90 5.60 -0.17
CA LEU A 83 5.67 4.15 -0.23
C LEU A 83 4.30 3.80 -0.83
N LEU A 84 3.30 4.67 -0.62
CA LEU A 84 1.93 4.53 -1.14
C LEU A 84 1.64 5.40 -2.37
N THR A 85 2.54 6.29 -2.79
CA THR A 85 2.36 7.01 -4.08
C THR A 85 2.83 6.19 -5.29
N GLY A 86 3.57 5.11 -5.05
CA GLY A 86 4.21 4.34 -6.10
C GLY A 86 5.39 5.08 -6.74
N LEU A 87 6.10 5.92 -5.98
CA LEU A 87 7.31 6.57 -6.47
C LEU A 87 8.38 5.51 -6.78
N GLY A 88 8.96 5.55 -7.98
CA GLY A 88 9.92 4.52 -8.42
C GLY A 88 9.30 3.18 -8.84
N VAL A 89 7.98 3.01 -8.70
CA VAL A 89 7.26 1.74 -8.99
C VAL A 89 6.93 1.63 -10.49
N THR A 90 7.97 1.48 -11.32
CA THR A 90 7.78 1.26 -12.76
C THR A 90 7.59 -0.23 -13.04
N SER A 91 6.47 -0.60 -13.68
CA SER A 91 6.18 -2.00 -14.03
C SER A 91 7.09 -2.58 -15.12
N ASN A 92 7.86 -1.74 -15.82
CA ASN A 92 8.78 -2.19 -16.86
C ASN A 92 10.07 -1.34 -16.87
N PRO A 93 11.03 -1.62 -15.96
CA PRO A 93 12.26 -0.85 -15.86
C PRO A 93 13.18 -1.00 -17.08
N SER A 94 12.98 -2.04 -17.91
CA SER A 94 13.78 -2.30 -19.11
C SER A 94 13.38 -1.45 -20.33
N LYS A 95 12.24 -0.76 -20.30
CA LYS A 95 11.87 0.23 -21.33
C LYS A 95 12.97 1.29 -21.48
N LEU A 96 13.34 1.62 -22.71
CA LEU A 96 14.40 2.59 -23.05
C LEU A 96 14.27 3.91 -22.26
N LYS A 97 13.04 4.42 -22.09
CA LYS A 97 12.76 5.61 -21.29
C LYS A 97 13.20 5.48 -19.82
N ASN A 98 12.98 4.31 -19.21
CA ASN A 98 13.36 4.04 -17.83
C ASN A 98 14.86 3.77 -17.71
N LYS A 99 15.48 3.12 -18.71
CA LYS A 99 16.95 3.01 -18.79
C LYS A 99 17.63 4.38 -18.86
N ILE A 100 17.12 5.29 -19.70
CA ILE A 100 17.61 6.68 -19.79
C ILE A 100 17.44 7.38 -18.45
N LEU A 101 16.30 7.20 -17.78
CA LEU A 101 16.02 7.85 -16.51
C LEU A 101 16.91 7.36 -15.36
N SER A 102 17.13 6.04 -15.29
CA SER A 102 18.10 5.44 -14.37
C SER A 102 19.54 5.86 -14.70
N ALA A 103 19.89 6.04 -15.97
CA ALA A 103 21.20 6.58 -16.37
C ALA A 103 21.37 8.05 -15.93
N MET A 104 20.33 8.87 -16.02
CA MET A 104 20.36 10.26 -15.52
C MET A 104 20.63 10.33 -14.01
N VAL A 105 20.06 9.42 -13.22
CA VAL A 105 20.40 9.29 -11.77
C VAL A 105 21.87 8.95 -11.56
N LYS A 106 22.40 8.02 -12.35
CA LYS A 106 23.81 7.59 -12.26
C LYS A 106 24.78 8.71 -12.67
N MET A 107 24.36 9.61 -13.55
CA MET A 107 25.16 10.75 -14.02
C MET A 107 25.10 11.99 -13.11
N ASN A 108 24.66 11.86 -11.84
CA ASN A 108 24.57 12.94 -10.85
C ASN A 108 23.67 14.13 -11.22
N PHE A 109 22.68 13.97 -12.12
CA PHE A 109 21.54 14.89 -12.09
C PHE A 109 20.83 14.74 -10.74
N SER A 110 20.34 15.85 -10.17
CA SER A 110 19.60 15.84 -8.90
C SER A 110 18.56 14.70 -8.89
N LEU A 111 18.54 13.88 -7.83
CA LEU A 111 17.58 12.78 -7.60
C LEU A 111 16.13 13.18 -7.90
N MET A 112 15.82 14.48 -7.79
CA MET A 112 14.53 15.08 -8.08
C MET A 112 14.11 15.02 -9.56
N VAL A 113 15.02 15.15 -10.52
CA VAL A 113 14.69 15.16 -11.97
C VAL A 113 14.07 13.83 -12.43
N PRO A 114 14.66 12.66 -12.12
CA PRO A 114 14.06 11.36 -12.37
C PRO A 114 12.67 11.19 -11.76
N TRP A 115 12.47 11.64 -10.53
CA TRP A 115 11.18 11.58 -9.86
C TRP A 115 10.13 12.47 -10.55
N LEU A 116 10.50 13.68 -10.97
CA LEU A 116 9.60 14.57 -11.70
C LEU A 116 9.13 13.96 -13.02
N ILE A 117 10.03 13.33 -13.78
CA ILE A 117 9.73 12.71 -15.07
C ILE A 117 8.98 11.38 -14.89
N SER A 118 9.38 10.59 -13.89
CA SER A 118 8.75 9.29 -13.59
C SER A 118 7.38 9.44 -12.95
N GLY A 119 7.09 10.53 -12.23
CA GLY A 119 5.83 10.75 -11.54
C GLY A 119 5.51 9.70 -10.47
N GLU A 120 4.25 9.68 -10.03
CA GLU A 120 3.75 8.82 -8.97
C GLU A 120 2.88 7.68 -9.56
N HIS A 121 3.32 6.44 -9.42
CA HIS A 121 2.66 5.26 -9.98
C HIS A 121 1.64 4.64 -9.03
N ARG A 122 0.68 5.43 -8.53
CA ARG A 122 -0.38 4.95 -7.61
C ARG A 122 -1.12 3.71 -8.10
N HIS A 123 -1.28 3.60 -9.42
CA HIS A 123 -1.89 2.46 -10.09
C HIS A 123 -1.14 1.13 -9.94
N ASN A 124 0.14 1.15 -9.55
CA ASN A 124 0.98 -0.03 -9.34
C ASN A 124 1.22 -0.32 -7.84
N THR A 125 0.50 0.32 -6.93
CA THR A 125 0.73 0.16 -5.48
C THR A 125 0.04 -1.06 -4.91
N CYS A 126 0.60 -1.60 -3.82
CA CYS A 126 0.13 -2.82 -3.18
C CYS A 126 -1.29 -2.75 -2.60
N ILE A 127 -1.79 -1.54 -2.32
CA ILE A 127 -3.12 -1.33 -1.72
C ILE A 127 -4.17 -1.00 -2.78
N THR A 128 -4.08 0.21 -3.35
CA THR A 128 -5.13 0.79 -4.20
C THR A 128 -4.83 0.64 -5.69
N GLY A 129 -3.73 -0.03 -6.07
CA GLY A 129 -3.31 -0.15 -7.46
C GLY A 129 -4.32 -0.90 -8.32
N GLY A 130 -4.90 -0.22 -9.31
CA GLY A 130 -5.85 -0.79 -10.27
C GLY A 130 -5.26 -1.03 -11.66
N GLY A 131 -3.95 -0.80 -11.85
CA GLY A 131 -3.29 -0.93 -13.16
C GLY A 131 -3.43 -2.32 -13.78
N ASN A 132 -3.28 -2.39 -15.11
CA ASN A 132 -3.30 -3.65 -15.84
C ASN A 132 -2.11 -4.51 -15.42
N GLY A 133 -2.36 -5.78 -15.12
CA GLY A 133 -1.32 -6.70 -14.62
C GLY A 133 -0.78 -6.34 -13.24
N VAL A 134 -1.52 -5.58 -12.42
CA VAL A 134 -1.12 -5.29 -11.03
C VAL A 134 -1.80 -6.28 -10.09
N VAL A 135 -1.11 -6.64 -9.01
CA VAL A 135 -1.66 -7.37 -7.86
C VAL A 135 -1.70 -6.38 -6.72
N SER A 136 -2.90 -6.08 -6.24
CA SER A 136 -3.08 -5.21 -5.08
C SER A 136 -4.20 -5.78 -4.21
N ALA A 137 -4.17 -5.47 -2.92
CA ALA A 137 -5.27 -5.79 -2.01
C ALA A 137 -6.61 -5.28 -2.55
N GLY A 138 -6.62 -4.12 -3.20
CA GLY A 138 -7.80 -3.55 -3.84
C GLY A 138 -8.28 -4.35 -5.05
N ARG A 139 -7.40 -4.82 -5.94
CA ARG A 139 -7.83 -5.65 -7.09
C ARG A 139 -8.35 -7.01 -6.63
N LEU A 140 -7.69 -7.61 -5.64
CA LEU A 140 -8.11 -8.87 -5.04
C LEU A 140 -9.50 -8.72 -4.41
N LEU A 141 -9.70 -7.69 -3.60
CA LEU A 141 -10.99 -7.36 -3.01
C LEU A 141 -12.05 -7.05 -4.07
N ASN A 142 -11.71 -6.29 -5.12
CA ASN A 142 -12.63 -5.96 -6.20
C ASN A 142 -13.08 -7.21 -6.99
N SER A 143 -12.20 -8.20 -7.14
CA SER A 143 -12.54 -9.49 -7.77
C SER A 143 -13.58 -10.23 -6.94
N VAL A 144 -13.38 -10.34 -5.62
CA VAL A 144 -14.34 -10.98 -4.69
C VAL A 144 -15.69 -10.24 -4.65
N LEU A 145 -15.66 -8.93 -4.88
CA LEU A 145 -16.83 -8.06 -4.89
C LEU A 145 -17.53 -7.96 -6.26
N ASN A 146 -17.07 -8.70 -7.27
CA ASN A 146 -17.58 -8.62 -8.65
C ASN A 146 -17.58 -7.18 -9.21
N GLY A 147 -16.49 -6.45 -9.01
CA GLY A 147 -16.31 -5.12 -9.59
C GLY A 147 -16.94 -3.96 -8.82
N ARG A 148 -17.59 -4.22 -7.67
CA ARG A 148 -18.29 -3.19 -6.88
C ARG A 148 -17.39 -2.31 -6.01
N LEU A 149 -16.10 -2.63 -5.89
CA LEU A 149 -15.20 -1.89 -4.99
C LEU A 149 -14.89 -0.49 -5.52
N GLN A 150 -15.02 0.50 -4.65
CA GLN A 150 -14.61 1.86 -4.95
C GLN A 150 -13.19 2.14 -4.42
N GLY A 151 -12.52 3.15 -5.00
CA GLY A 151 -11.27 3.71 -4.47
C GLY A 151 -9.98 3.28 -5.16
N LEU A 152 -10.06 2.38 -6.15
CA LEU A 152 -8.92 1.98 -6.98
C LEU A 152 -8.31 3.15 -7.77
N SER A 153 -7.00 3.11 -7.93
CA SER A 153 -6.19 4.04 -8.72
C SER A 153 -5.83 3.40 -10.05
N PHE A 154 -6.33 3.92 -11.17
CA PHE A 154 -6.07 3.35 -12.51
C PHE A 154 -5.03 4.11 -13.34
N LYS A 155 -4.54 5.25 -12.84
CA LYS A 155 -3.65 6.13 -13.59
C LYS A 155 -2.44 6.54 -12.78
N LYS A 156 -1.32 6.70 -13.49
CA LYS A 156 -0.16 7.47 -13.03
C LYS A 156 -0.56 8.93 -12.82
N THR A 157 0.08 9.59 -11.86
CA THR A 157 -0.06 11.03 -11.65
C THR A 157 1.30 11.73 -11.67
N VAL A 158 1.28 13.06 -11.68
CA VAL A 158 2.47 13.89 -11.53
C VAL A 158 2.97 13.86 -10.08
N LEU A 159 4.26 14.14 -9.88
CA LEU A 159 4.86 14.25 -8.56
C LEU A 159 4.16 15.34 -7.72
N PHE A 160 4.00 15.09 -6.41
CA PHE A 160 3.32 16.01 -5.47
C PHE A 160 1.85 16.28 -5.79
N SER A 161 1.23 15.46 -6.64
CA SER A 161 -0.20 15.57 -6.93
C SER A 161 -1.05 15.40 -5.67
N LYS A 162 -2.29 15.92 -5.71
CA LYS A 162 -3.22 15.80 -4.58
C LYS A 162 -3.73 14.36 -4.33
N GLY A 163 -3.39 13.41 -5.20
CA GLY A 163 -3.87 12.02 -5.18
C GLY A 163 -4.61 11.64 -6.47
N ASN A 164 -4.98 10.37 -6.58
CA ASN A 164 -5.89 9.83 -7.60
C ASN A 164 -6.75 8.75 -6.94
N GLY A 165 -8.05 8.69 -7.28
CA GLY A 165 -8.99 7.84 -6.55
C GLY A 165 -9.00 8.17 -5.05
N PHE A 166 -8.98 7.13 -4.22
CA PHE A 166 -8.91 7.26 -2.75
C PHE A 166 -7.51 6.98 -2.17
N ASN A 167 -6.47 7.27 -2.97
CA ASN A 167 -5.08 7.28 -2.53
C ASN A 167 -4.62 8.72 -2.27
N PHE A 168 -4.62 9.10 -1.00
CA PHE A 168 -4.27 10.43 -0.49
C PHE A 168 -2.81 10.55 -0.08
N ALA A 169 -2.03 9.48 -0.21
CA ALA A 169 -0.61 9.48 0.10
C ALA A 169 0.15 10.51 -0.72
N ARG A 170 1.22 11.07 -0.15
CA ARG A 170 2.03 12.11 -0.79
C ARG A 170 3.52 11.87 -0.61
N THR A 171 4.27 12.01 -1.70
CA THR A 171 5.72 12.02 -1.64
C THR A 171 6.21 13.11 -0.68
N GLY A 172 7.13 12.75 0.22
CA GLY A 172 7.69 13.65 1.24
C GLY A 172 6.81 13.86 2.48
N ALA A 173 5.62 13.25 2.56
CA ALA A 173 4.75 13.40 3.72
C ALA A 173 5.40 12.79 4.98
N GLN A 174 5.31 13.53 6.07
CA GLN A 174 5.67 13.12 7.43
C GLN A 174 4.42 12.87 8.26
N SER A 175 4.57 12.31 9.45
CA SER A 175 3.49 12.12 10.43
C SER A 175 2.67 13.40 10.66
N SER A 176 3.32 14.57 10.73
CA SER A 176 2.67 15.88 10.90
C SER A 176 1.79 16.29 9.71
N ASN A 177 2.01 15.73 8.52
CA ASN A 177 1.20 16.01 7.34
C ASN A 177 -0.02 15.10 7.20
N LEU A 178 -0.10 14.02 7.99
CA LEU A 178 -1.16 13.01 7.88
C LEU A 178 -2.55 13.64 8.07
N ILE A 179 -2.68 14.61 8.96
CA ILE A 179 -3.94 15.30 9.24
C ILE A 179 -4.58 15.92 7.98
N ASN A 180 -3.78 16.49 7.08
CA ASN A 180 -4.28 17.06 5.83
C ASN A 180 -4.83 15.98 4.88
N GLN A 181 -4.21 14.80 4.88
CA GLN A 181 -4.69 13.65 4.12
C GLN A 181 -6.01 13.13 4.72
N ILE A 182 -6.11 13.05 6.05
CA ILE A 182 -7.34 12.65 6.76
C ILE A 182 -8.51 13.60 6.48
N HIS A 183 -8.31 14.91 6.55
CA HIS A 183 -9.37 15.86 6.19
C HIS A 183 -9.82 15.72 4.74
N THR A 184 -8.89 15.45 3.84
CA THR A 184 -9.19 15.20 2.42
C THR A 184 -10.00 13.91 2.26
N LEU A 185 -9.60 12.82 2.95
CA LEU A 185 -10.34 11.55 2.98
C LEU A 185 -11.78 11.77 3.45
N ILE A 186 -11.98 12.43 4.60
CA ILE A 186 -13.31 12.68 5.19
C ILE A 186 -14.20 13.44 4.19
N SER A 187 -13.67 14.48 3.55
CA SER A 187 -14.40 15.25 2.54
C SER A 187 -14.83 14.38 1.36
N ASN A 188 -13.95 13.51 0.87
CA ASN A 188 -14.22 12.65 -0.28
C ASN A 188 -15.19 11.51 0.07
N VAL A 189 -15.07 10.89 1.25
CA VAL A 189 -16.01 9.87 1.74
C VAL A 189 -17.43 10.44 1.82
N ARG A 190 -17.59 11.67 2.34
CA ARG A 190 -18.89 12.35 2.40
C ARG A 190 -19.44 12.63 1.01
N LYS A 191 -18.62 13.17 0.11
CA LYS A 191 -19.02 13.48 -1.28
C LYS A 191 -19.41 12.23 -2.07
N GLN A 192 -18.76 11.10 -1.82
CA GLN A 192 -19.03 9.84 -2.49
C GLN A 192 -20.32 9.16 -1.99
N GLY A 193 -20.89 9.62 -0.87
CA GLY A 193 -22.14 9.07 -0.32
C GLY A 193 -21.98 7.75 0.43
N VAL A 194 -20.75 7.26 0.60
CA VAL A 194 -20.46 5.94 1.21
C VAL A 194 -20.36 5.98 2.73
N MET A 195 -20.83 7.03 3.40
CA MET A 195 -20.74 7.19 4.86
C MET A 195 -21.34 6.00 5.63
N LYS A 196 -22.39 5.36 5.12
CA LYS A 196 -23.10 4.25 5.77
C LYS A 196 -22.55 2.84 5.47
N GLU A 197 -21.53 2.73 4.63
CA GLU A 197 -20.91 1.47 4.18
C GLU A 197 -19.59 1.20 4.92
N TYR A 198 -19.08 -0.03 4.95
CA TYR A 198 -17.74 -0.25 5.53
C TYR A 198 -16.63 0.19 4.57
N LYS A 199 -15.61 0.82 5.13
CA LYS A 199 -14.39 1.22 4.40
C LYS A 199 -13.16 0.57 5.04
N LEU A 200 -12.19 0.27 4.20
CA LEU A 200 -10.88 -0.21 4.59
C LEU A 200 -9.83 0.87 4.27
N LEU A 201 -9.25 1.47 5.31
CA LEU A 201 -8.22 2.50 5.20
C LEU A 201 -6.85 1.93 5.58
N PHE A 202 -5.88 2.06 4.70
CA PHE A 202 -4.49 1.73 5.01
C PHE A 202 -3.68 3.00 5.29
N ILE A 203 -2.97 3.04 6.42
CA ILE A 203 -2.04 4.11 6.77
C ILE A 203 -0.62 3.57 6.75
N TRP A 204 0.22 4.10 5.87
CA TRP A 204 1.64 3.75 5.78
C TRP A 204 2.49 5.02 5.73
N ILE A 205 2.97 5.44 6.90
CA ILE A 205 3.60 6.75 7.10
C ILE A 205 4.77 6.64 8.09
N GLY A 206 5.86 7.34 7.80
CA GLY A 206 6.96 7.52 8.74
C GLY A 206 8.34 7.35 8.14
N ALA A 207 8.44 6.94 6.87
CA ALA A 207 9.72 6.87 6.18
C ALA A 207 10.41 8.24 6.16
N ASN A 208 9.67 9.32 5.86
CA ASN A 208 10.24 10.67 5.88
C ASN A 208 10.60 11.15 7.29
N ASP A 209 9.87 10.75 8.34
CA ASP A 209 10.23 11.07 9.73
C ASP A 209 11.58 10.44 10.10
N ILE A 210 11.79 9.17 9.75
CA ILE A 210 13.04 8.43 9.99
C ILE A 210 14.24 9.16 9.34
N ILE A 211 14.08 9.57 8.08
CA ILE A 211 15.15 10.22 7.31
C ILE A 211 15.41 11.66 7.78
N THR A 212 14.36 12.44 8.03
CA THR A 212 14.49 13.90 8.17
C THR A 212 14.49 14.40 9.62
N LYS A 213 13.97 13.64 10.58
CA LYS A 213 13.80 14.09 11.97
C LYS A 213 14.84 13.53 12.91
N SER A 214 15.07 14.21 14.03
CA SER A 214 15.89 13.66 15.12
C SER A 214 15.12 12.55 15.85
N THR A 215 15.84 11.66 16.52
CA THR A 215 15.23 10.61 17.35
C THR A 215 14.34 11.23 18.45
N SER A 216 14.78 12.33 19.07
CA SER A 216 14.00 13.04 20.09
C SER A 216 12.69 13.60 19.53
N TYR A 217 12.71 14.17 18.31
CA TYR A 217 11.49 14.65 17.66
C TYR A 217 10.48 13.53 17.43
N ILE A 218 10.94 12.37 16.94
CA ILE A 218 10.08 11.20 16.72
C ILE A 218 9.43 10.77 18.04
N ARG A 219 10.21 10.65 19.12
CA ARG A 219 9.71 10.27 20.45
C ARG A 219 8.63 11.21 20.98
N ILE A 220 8.78 12.52 20.75
CA ILE A 220 7.87 13.52 21.31
C ILE A 220 6.60 13.68 20.46
N HIS A 221 6.70 13.58 19.14
CA HIS A 221 5.62 14.03 18.25
C HIS A 221 4.95 12.95 17.43
N PHE A 222 5.63 11.86 17.08
CA PHE A 222 5.11 10.90 16.10
C PHE A 222 3.82 10.22 16.60
N GLU A 223 3.82 9.76 17.85
CA GLU A 223 2.65 9.17 18.50
C GLU A 223 1.48 10.16 18.53
N ASN A 224 1.73 11.38 19.01
CA ASN A 224 0.73 12.44 19.11
C ASN A 224 0.07 12.75 17.77
N HIS A 225 0.85 12.85 16.67
CA HIS A 225 0.30 13.06 15.34
C HIS A 225 -0.63 11.92 14.91
N LEU A 226 -0.23 10.67 15.14
CA LEU A 226 -0.99 9.51 14.73
C LEU A 226 -2.27 9.35 15.56
N VAL A 227 -2.17 9.43 16.89
CA VAL A 227 -3.29 9.38 17.83
C VAL A 227 -4.32 10.46 17.51
N HIS A 228 -3.87 11.69 17.23
CA HIS A 228 -4.76 12.78 16.84
C HIS A 228 -5.52 12.48 15.54
N CYS A 229 -4.83 11.95 14.52
CA CYS A 229 -5.46 11.56 13.26
C CYS A 229 -6.48 10.44 13.43
N LEU A 230 -6.14 9.40 14.20
CA LEU A 230 -7.03 8.26 14.49
C LEU A 230 -8.26 8.71 15.31
N THR A 231 -8.08 9.63 16.25
CA THR A 231 -9.18 10.22 17.02
C THR A 231 -10.17 10.94 16.10
N ILE A 232 -9.67 11.74 15.16
CA ILE A 232 -10.53 12.45 14.19
C ILE A 232 -11.25 11.46 13.28
N LEU A 233 -10.58 10.41 12.81
CA LEU A 233 -11.21 9.36 12.00
C LEU A 233 -12.34 8.67 12.76
N LYS A 234 -12.10 8.27 14.03
CA LYS A 234 -13.11 7.65 14.90
C LYS A 234 -14.33 8.54 15.09
N GLN A 235 -14.14 9.85 15.22
CA GLN A 235 -15.23 10.82 15.40
C GLN A 235 -15.97 11.13 14.09
N CYS A 236 -15.30 11.12 12.95
CA CYS A 236 -15.82 11.68 11.71
C CYS A 236 -16.24 10.66 10.65
N VAL A 237 -15.76 9.42 10.74
CA VAL A 237 -15.93 8.39 9.71
C VAL A 237 -16.45 7.09 10.36
N PRO A 238 -17.77 6.87 10.35
CA PRO A 238 -18.35 5.62 10.83
C PRO A 238 -18.03 4.47 9.88
N LYS A 239 -18.13 3.24 10.41
CA LYS A 239 -17.88 1.98 9.67
C LYS A 239 -16.52 1.98 8.97
N LEU A 240 -15.46 2.10 9.76
CA LEU A 240 -14.09 2.24 9.28
C LEU A 240 -13.15 1.26 9.98
N VAL A 241 -12.50 0.42 9.18
CA VAL A 241 -11.35 -0.38 9.60
C VAL A 241 -10.08 0.33 9.14
N VAL A 242 -9.21 0.68 10.08
CA VAL A 242 -7.92 1.33 9.83
C VAL A 242 -6.79 0.32 10.00
N CYS A 243 -6.09 0.00 8.92
CA CYS A 243 -4.91 -0.86 8.90
C CYS A 243 -3.65 -0.01 9.01
N ILE A 244 -2.86 -0.19 10.07
CA ILE A 244 -1.56 0.44 10.25
C ILE A 244 -0.47 -0.50 9.76
N LEU A 245 0.39 -0.04 8.85
CA LEU A 245 1.51 -0.82 8.33
C LEU A 245 2.84 -0.40 8.97
N PRO A 246 3.74 -1.35 9.27
CA PRO A 246 5.12 -1.03 9.67
C PRO A 246 5.93 -0.44 8.51
N ILE A 247 6.98 0.30 8.84
CA ILE A 247 8.01 0.72 7.90
C ILE A 247 9.03 -0.42 7.73
N PRO A 248 9.27 -0.91 6.51
CA PRO A 248 10.25 -1.97 6.29
C PRO A 248 11.68 -1.42 6.44
N HIS A 249 12.63 -2.32 6.69
CA HIS A 249 14.03 -1.94 6.89
C HIS A 249 14.70 -1.54 5.58
N PHE A 250 14.85 -0.22 5.35
CA PHE A 250 15.54 0.34 4.17
C PHE A 250 17.02 0.70 4.41
N SER A 251 17.59 0.42 5.58
CA SER A 251 18.92 0.90 5.99
C SER A 251 20.07 0.44 5.09
N THR A 252 19.93 -0.73 4.48
CA THR A 252 20.87 -1.25 3.48
C THR A 252 20.69 -0.60 2.10
N LEU A 253 19.54 0.03 1.87
CA LEU A 253 19.05 0.44 0.55
C LEU A 253 19.17 1.95 0.34
N LEU A 254 18.93 2.73 1.39
CA LEU A 254 19.05 4.18 1.39
C LEU A 254 20.47 4.57 0.94
N MET A 255 20.57 4.88 -0.36
CA MET A 255 21.71 5.51 -1.02
C MET A 255 22.90 4.60 -1.39
N GLY A 256 22.75 3.27 -1.41
CA GLY A 256 23.86 2.36 -1.71
C GLY A 256 25.04 2.53 -0.74
N ASN A 257 26.27 2.22 -1.18
CA ASN A 257 27.50 2.36 -0.39
C ASN A 257 27.87 3.81 0.02
N LYS A 258 26.97 4.80 -0.16
CA LYS A 258 27.22 6.22 0.17
C LYS A 258 26.97 6.57 1.64
N LEU A 259 26.24 5.75 2.40
CA LEU A 259 26.06 5.96 3.84
C LEU A 259 27.10 5.16 4.63
N ASN A 260 27.76 5.82 5.58
CA ASN A 260 28.63 5.15 6.55
C ASN A 260 27.81 4.28 7.53
N LEU A 261 28.49 3.35 8.21
CA LEU A 261 27.86 2.38 9.10
C LEU A 261 27.02 3.06 10.21
N GLU A 262 27.52 4.15 10.79
CA GLU A 262 26.82 4.90 11.85
C GLU A 262 25.48 5.47 11.38
N LYS A 263 25.42 6.04 10.16
CA LYS A 263 24.17 6.55 9.59
C LYS A 263 23.17 5.43 9.34
N LYS A 264 23.63 4.27 8.85
CA LYS A 264 22.78 3.08 8.67
C LYS A 264 22.18 2.61 9.99
N GLN A 265 23.02 2.42 11.00
CA GLN A 265 22.60 2.05 12.36
C GLN A 265 21.59 3.06 12.95
N ARG A 266 21.80 4.36 12.74
CA ARG A 266 20.86 5.39 13.21
C ARG A 266 19.51 5.30 12.51
N ILE A 267 19.48 5.01 11.21
CA ILE A 267 18.25 4.80 10.45
C ILE A 267 17.53 3.54 10.93
N ASP A 268 18.26 2.45 11.16
CA ASP A 268 17.69 1.22 11.72
C ASP A 268 17.06 1.44 13.09
N GLN A 269 17.78 2.11 14.00
CA GLN A 269 17.27 2.43 15.34
C GLN A 269 16.00 3.28 15.28
N LYS A 270 15.94 4.26 14.37
CA LYS A 270 14.74 5.06 14.17
C LYS A 270 13.59 4.26 13.54
N THR A 271 13.89 3.33 12.64
CA THR A 271 12.90 2.44 12.03
C THR A 271 12.25 1.56 13.09
N LEU A 272 13.07 0.94 13.96
CA LEU A 272 12.60 0.18 15.11
C LEU A 272 11.77 1.05 16.06
N LEU A 273 12.20 2.28 16.34
CA LEU A 273 11.45 3.21 17.17
C LEU A 273 10.08 3.56 16.56
N VAL A 274 10.02 3.91 15.28
CA VAL A 274 8.76 4.26 14.60
C VAL A 274 7.83 3.05 14.57
N ASN A 275 8.33 1.86 14.21
CA ASN A 275 7.52 0.64 14.20
C ASN A 275 7.00 0.29 15.59
N LYS A 276 7.81 0.47 16.64
CA LYS A 276 7.37 0.31 18.02
C LYS A 276 6.24 1.28 18.36
N ILE A 277 6.37 2.57 18.01
CA ILE A 277 5.32 3.56 18.24
C ILE A 277 4.05 3.19 17.49
N LEU A 278 4.14 2.81 16.21
CA LEU A 278 2.99 2.38 15.41
C LEU A 278 2.27 1.18 16.05
N TYR A 279 3.04 0.18 16.49
CA TYR A 279 2.52 -1.00 17.16
C TYR A 279 1.84 -0.65 18.49
N ASN A 280 2.49 0.16 19.33
CA ASN A 280 1.95 0.62 20.61
C ASN A 280 0.67 1.43 20.41
N VAL A 281 0.63 2.34 19.44
CA VAL A 281 -0.59 3.09 19.12
C VAL A 281 -1.74 2.16 18.80
N VAL A 282 -1.52 1.08 18.04
CA VAL A 282 -2.58 0.12 17.70
C VAL A 282 -3.07 -0.66 18.92
N HIS A 283 -2.17 -1.10 19.81
CA HIS A 283 -2.49 -2.07 20.86
C HIS A 283 -2.74 -1.49 22.25
N GLU A 284 -2.14 -0.34 22.58
CA GLU A 284 -2.21 0.26 23.92
C GLU A 284 -3.36 1.29 24.03
N PHE A 285 -3.87 1.79 22.91
CA PHE A 285 -4.98 2.75 22.89
C PHE A 285 -6.34 2.07 22.62
N SER A 286 -7.39 2.60 23.23
CA SER A 286 -8.76 2.07 23.09
C SER A 286 -9.46 2.61 21.83
N TRP A 287 -9.22 1.94 20.70
CA TRP A 287 -9.87 2.30 19.44
C TRP A 287 -11.26 1.69 19.25
N ASN A 288 -11.46 0.47 19.76
CA ASN A 288 -12.63 -0.34 19.43
C ASN A 288 -13.96 0.36 19.75
N SER A 289 -14.81 0.44 18.74
CA SER A 289 -16.26 0.67 18.83
C SER A 289 -16.97 -0.31 17.90
N ASN A 290 -18.30 -0.31 17.94
CA ASN A 290 -19.14 -1.20 17.12
C ASN A 290 -18.89 -1.08 15.60
N ASP A 291 -18.29 0.02 15.15
CA ASP A 291 -18.11 0.38 13.75
C ASP A 291 -16.75 1.03 13.44
N PHE A 292 -15.81 1.07 14.39
CA PHE A 292 -14.46 1.59 14.20
C PHE A 292 -13.43 0.66 14.83
N LYS A 293 -12.45 0.22 14.03
CA LYS A 293 -11.34 -0.61 14.51
C LYS A 293 -10.04 -0.15 13.90
N VAL A 294 -8.97 -0.17 14.69
CA VAL A 294 -7.60 0.04 14.24
C VAL A 294 -6.88 -1.29 14.41
N ILE A 295 -6.26 -1.78 13.34
CA ILE A 295 -5.57 -3.07 13.35
C ILE A 295 -4.14 -2.95 12.86
N TRP A 296 -3.30 -3.84 13.38
CA TRP A 296 -1.95 -4.04 12.91
C TRP A 296 -1.99 -4.90 11.64
N GLN A 297 -1.43 -4.37 10.55
CA GLN A 297 -1.35 -5.06 9.28
C GLN A 297 0.12 -5.24 8.92
N PRO A 298 0.76 -6.35 9.36
CA PRO A 298 2.16 -6.59 9.08
C PRO A 298 2.37 -6.82 7.59
N ILE A 299 3.57 -6.44 7.18
CA ILE A 299 4.19 -6.71 5.88
C ILE A 299 5.59 -7.28 6.15
N PRO A 300 6.26 -7.90 5.17
CA PRO A 300 7.65 -8.27 5.29
C PRO A 300 8.51 -7.07 5.69
N VAL A 301 9.04 -7.11 6.90
CA VAL A 301 9.95 -6.08 7.43
C VAL A 301 11.40 -6.54 7.45
N ASP A 302 11.69 -7.82 7.17
CA ASP A 302 13.04 -8.35 7.22
C ASP A 302 14.03 -7.48 6.43
N PRO A 303 15.28 -7.36 6.89
CA PRO A 303 16.32 -6.73 6.11
C PRO A 303 16.42 -7.40 4.75
N ILE A 304 16.24 -6.61 3.69
CA ILE A 304 16.55 -7.08 2.33
C ILE A 304 18.07 -7.24 2.28
N ASN A 305 18.55 -8.48 2.44
CA ASN A 305 19.97 -8.82 2.39
C ASN A 305 20.46 -8.80 0.91
N GLN A 306 21.78 -8.75 0.72
CA GLN A 306 22.36 -8.70 -0.63
C GLN A 306 22.02 -9.93 -1.48
N ASP A 307 21.71 -11.06 -0.85
CA ASP A 307 21.29 -12.29 -1.53
C ASP A 307 19.82 -12.20 -1.99
N MET A 308 18.94 -11.51 -1.27
CA MET A 308 17.60 -11.15 -1.74
C MET A 308 17.63 -10.02 -2.78
N LEU A 309 18.77 -9.35 -2.96
CA LEU A 309 19.06 -8.49 -4.12
C LEU A 309 19.53 -9.30 -5.34
N HIS A 310 19.57 -10.64 -5.28
CA HIS A 310 20.00 -11.46 -6.42
C HIS A 310 19.28 -11.00 -7.69
N ILE A 311 20.16 -10.71 -8.63
CA ILE A 311 19.91 -9.99 -9.85
C ILE A 311 19.14 -10.91 -10.80
N GLN A 312 17.91 -10.54 -11.14
CA GLN A 312 17.29 -11.07 -12.36
C GLN A 312 17.57 -10.08 -13.49
N ASN A 313 18.40 -10.47 -14.47
CA ASN A 313 18.75 -9.66 -15.64
C ASN A 313 19.24 -8.23 -15.28
N ASP A 314 20.21 -8.09 -14.39
CA ASP A 314 20.78 -6.82 -13.90
C ASP A 314 19.80 -5.86 -13.19
N GLN A 315 18.71 -6.36 -12.60
CA GLN A 315 17.76 -5.53 -11.80
C GLN A 315 17.61 -6.04 -10.34
N PRO A 316 17.78 -5.19 -9.31
CA PRO A 316 17.40 -5.51 -7.93
C PRO A 316 15.91 -5.87 -7.83
N LEU A 317 15.65 -7.03 -7.22
CA LEU A 317 14.32 -7.62 -7.18
C LEU A 317 13.33 -6.78 -6.36
N PHE A 318 13.73 -6.29 -5.18
CA PHE A 318 12.83 -5.63 -4.24
C PHE A 318 12.97 -4.10 -4.18
N ILE A 319 13.86 -3.51 -4.98
CA ILE A 319 14.17 -2.07 -4.93
C ILE A 319 14.06 -1.46 -6.32
N SER A 320 13.48 -0.27 -6.36
CA SER A 320 13.40 0.56 -7.55
C SER A 320 14.80 0.82 -8.12
N THR A 321 15.03 0.42 -9.37
CA THR A 321 16.23 0.76 -10.14
C THR A 321 16.27 2.20 -10.61
N LEU A 322 15.19 2.95 -10.37
CA LEU A 322 15.12 4.36 -10.65
C LEU A 322 15.93 5.15 -9.62
N ASP A 323 15.74 4.88 -8.33
CA ASP A 323 16.29 5.70 -7.25
C ASP A 323 17.04 4.91 -6.18
N ASN A 324 17.02 3.58 -6.23
CA ASN A 324 17.62 2.69 -5.25
C ASN A 324 17.12 2.97 -3.81
N VAL A 325 15.93 3.54 -3.64
CA VAL A 325 15.38 3.87 -2.32
C VAL A 325 14.01 3.23 -2.13
N HIS A 326 13.11 3.41 -3.09
CA HIS A 326 11.74 2.95 -2.93
C HIS A 326 11.60 1.46 -3.27
N PRO A 327 10.57 0.78 -2.72
CA PRO A 327 10.22 -0.57 -3.13
C PRO A 327 10.04 -0.67 -4.65
N SER A 328 10.54 -1.75 -5.26
CA SER A 328 10.28 -2.03 -6.67
C SER A 328 8.80 -2.36 -6.90
N PHE A 329 8.44 -2.49 -8.18
CA PHE A 329 7.16 -3.08 -8.55
C PHE A 329 6.97 -4.48 -7.97
N ILE A 330 7.98 -5.34 -8.02
CA ILE A 330 7.91 -6.70 -7.47
C ILE A 330 7.71 -6.66 -5.94
N ALA A 331 8.39 -5.77 -5.22
CA ALA A 331 8.17 -5.59 -3.78
C ALA A 331 6.74 -5.18 -3.44
N GLN A 332 6.18 -4.22 -4.17
CA GLN A 332 4.77 -3.83 -4.00
C GLN A 332 3.82 -5.02 -4.20
N GLN A 333 4.10 -5.88 -5.18
CA GLN A 333 3.28 -7.06 -5.46
C GLN A 333 3.42 -8.12 -4.34
N LEU A 334 4.61 -8.28 -3.75
CA LEU A 334 4.82 -9.14 -2.58
C LEU A 334 4.06 -8.60 -1.37
N PHE A 335 4.12 -7.29 -1.13
CA PHE A 335 3.36 -6.64 -0.06
C PHE A 335 1.86 -6.83 -0.25
N ALA A 336 1.36 -6.74 -1.48
CA ALA A 336 -0.05 -7.02 -1.77
C ALA A 336 -0.45 -8.46 -1.38
N LYS A 337 0.39 -9.45 -1.70
CA LYS A 337 0.17 -10.85 -1.29
C LYS A 337 0.11 -11.00 0.23
N CYS A 338 1.09 -10.44 0.92
CA CYS A 338 1.14 -10.48 2.38
C CYS A 338 -0.11 -9.83 3.00
N ILE A 339 -0.43 -8.61 2.58
CA ILE A 339 -1.56 -7.85 3.11
C ILE A 339 -2.86 -8.62 2.89
N TRP A 340 -3.08 -9.12 1.67
CA TRP A 340 -4.27 -9.90 1.34
C TRP A 340 -4.42 -11.14 2.22
N ASN A 341 -3.39 -11.98 2.29
CA ASN A 341 -3.43 -13.19 3.11
C ASN A 341 -3.65 -12.86 4.60
N ASN A 342 -3.02 -11.79 5.09
CA ASN A 342 -3.13 -11.37 6.48
C ASN A 342 -4.47 -10.74 6.85
N LEU A 343 -5.33 -10.39 5.89
CA LEU A 343 -6.72 -10.00 6.18
C LEU A 343 -7.54 -11.16 6.75
N PHE A 344 -7.12 -12.42 6.56
CA PHE A 344 -7.88 -13.60 6.96
C PHE A 344 -7.15 -14.47 8.00
N ARG A 345 -6.01 -14.00 8.51
CA ARG A 345 -5.16 -14.71 9.47
C ARG A 345 -5.27 -14.10 10.85
N GLY A 346 -5.37 -14.97 11.86
CA GLY A 346 -5.28 -14.58 13.27
C GLY A 346 -3.95 -13.90 13.58
N LYS A 347 -3.86 -13.11 14.66
CA LYS A 347 -2.64 -12.38 15.03
C LYS A 347 -1.38 -13.24 15.01
N ASP A 348 -1.46 -14.46 15.55
CA ASP A 348 -0.31 -15.38 15.65
C ASP A 348 -0.01 -16.13 14.34
N GLU A 349 -0.84 -15.97 13.31
CA GLU A 349 -0.73 -16.63 12.00
C GLU A 349 -0.37 -15.66 10.88
N LYS A 350 -0.26 -14.36 11.18
CA LYS A 350 0.07 -13.34 10.19
C LYS A 350 1.47 -13.57 9.64
N LEU A 351 1.59 -13.43 8.33
CA LEU A 351 2.85 -13.51 7.60
C LEU A 351 3.63 -12.22 7.82
N GLU A 352 4.85 -12.31 8.34
CA GLU A 352 5.68 -11.13 8.67
C GLU A 352 7.04 -11.10 7.96
N ASN A 353 7.40 -12.20 7.28
CA ASN A 353 8.70 -12.34 6.62
C ASN A 353 8.56 -12.68 5.13
N ILE A 354 9.59 -12.37 4.35
CA ILE A 354 9.58 -12.54 2.89
C ILE A 354 9.39 -14.01 2.51
N HIS A 355 10.07 -14.92 3.20
CA HIS A 355 10.08 -16.34 2.91
C HIS A 355 8.67 -16.94 3.00
N ASP A 356 7.98 -16.69 4.10
CA ASP A 356 6.65 -17.22 4.35
C ASP A 356 5.62 -16.63 3.40
N VAL A 357 5.75 -15.35 3.04
CA VAL A 357 4.86 -14.73 2.03
C VAL A 357 5.07 -15.37 0.66
N VAL A 358 6.31 -15.58 0.23
CA VAL A 358 6.62 -16.23 -1.05
C VAL A 358 6.02 -17.63 -1.09
N ASN A 359 6.21 -18.42 -0.04
CA ASN A 359 5.78 -19.82 0.02
C ASN A 359 4.30 -20.01 0.37
N SER A 360 3.62 -18.99 0.91
CA SER A 360 2.20 -19.08 1.22
C SER A 360 1.35 -19.23 -0.04
N GLU A 361 0.24 -19.96 0.05
CA GLU A 361 -0.77 -19.95 -1.01
C GLU A 361 -1.57 -18.64 -0.97
N TRP A 362 -2.22 -18.31 -2.09
CA TRP A 362 -3.17 -17.20 -2.14
C TRP A 362 -4.44 -17.59 -1.40
N HIS A 363 -4.81 -16.83 -0.36
CA HIS A 363 -6.11 -17.01 0.28
C HIS A 363 -7.23 -16.69 -0.70
N HIS A 364 -8.12 -17.65 -0.95
CA HIS A 364 -9.34 -17.43 -1.74
C HIS A 364 -10.53 -17.38 -0.79
N PRO A 365 -11.07 -16.18 -0.50
CA PRO A 365 -12.08 -16.06 0.54
C PRO A 365 -13.41 -16.66 0.13
N THR A 366 -14.05 -17.37 1.05
CA THR A 366 -15.43 -17.81 0.91
C THR A 366 -16.41 -16.70 1.33
N GLU A 367 -17.71 -16.87 1.05
CA GLU A 367 -18.75 -15.92 1.50
C GLU A 367 -18.80 -15.78 3.03
N THR A 368 -18.36 -16.80 3.76
CA THR A 368 -18.34 -16.81 5.23
C THR A 368 -17.02 -16.37 5.84
N ASP A 369 -15.98 -16.16 5.01
CA ASP A 369 -14.67 -15.77 5.50
C ASP A 369 -14.71 -14.34 6.04
N ARG A 370 -14.33 -14.22 7.31
CA ARG A 370 -14.29 -12.95 8.02
C ARG A 370 -12.93 -12.29 7.88
N ILE A 371 -12.94 -10.97 7.85
CA ILE A 371 -11.74 -10.19 8.06
C ILE A 371 -11.29 -10.40 9.51
N CYS A 372 -10.07 -10.85 9.68
CA CYS A 372 -9.48 -11.18 10.96
C CYS A 372 -8.77 -9.96 11.55
N PHE A 373 -9.27 -9.51 12.70
CA PHE A 373 -8.78 -8.31 13.38
C PHE A 373 -7.85 -8.59 14.56
N GLU A 374 -7.79 -9.84 15.02
CA GLU A 374 -7.10 -10.32 16.23
C GLU A 374 -6.51 -11.70 16.02
#